data_AF-A0A7C1H4W6-F1
#
_entry.id   AF-A0A7C1H4W6-F1
#
_cell.length_a   1.000
_cell.length_b   1.000
_cell.length_c   1.000
_cell.angle_alpha   90.00
_cell.angle_beta   90.00
_cell.angle_gamma   90.00
#
_symmetry.space_group_name_H-M   'P 1'
#
loop_
_entity.id
_entity.type
_entity.pdbx_description
1 polymer ?
#
loop_
_entity_poly.entity_id
_entity_poly.type
_entity_poly.pdbx_seq_one_letter_code
_entity_poly.pdbx_strand_id
1 'polypeptide(L)'
;MHDLHEADKILKLILNHAFQNNLKKVTMAEIELGSVIEHGDEISAENLEFNIKMLAKNTLAENLKIKINKVKGDSWVLKKIQGK
;
A
#
# COMPACT_ATOMS: atom_id res chain seq x y z
N MET A 1 -0.53 18.91 -5.56
CA MET A 1 0.65 18.12 -5.15
C MET A 1 0.17 16.69 -5.11
N HIS A 2 0.81 15.73 -5.80
CA HIS A 2 0.42 14.34 -5.62
C HIS A 2 0.98 13.91 -4.27
N ASP A 3 0.12 13.88 -3.26
CA ASP A 3 0.52 13.38 -1.96
C ASP A 3 0.75 11.88 -2.02
N LEU A 4 2.01 11.51 -1.78
CA LEU A 4 2.50 10.13 -1.81
C LEU A 4 2.74 9.60 -0.39
N HIS A 5 2.41 10.38 0.63
CA HIS A 5 2.83 10.10 2.01
C HIS A 5 2.17 8.82 2.52
N GLU A 6 0.86 8.63 2.38
CA GLU A 6 0.23 7.37 2.79
C GLU A 6 0.72 6.18 1.96
N ALA A 7 0.95 6.37 0.66
CA ALA A 7 1.48 5.32 -0.21
C ALA A 7 2.89 4.88 0.21
N ASP A 8 3.76 5.83 0.55
CA ASP A 8 5.13 5.56 1.05
C ASP A 8 5.11 4.81 2.39
N LYS A 9 4.25 5.23 3.33
CA LYS A 9 4.07 4.53 4.61
C LYS A 9 3.64 3.08 4.39
N ILE A 10 2.65 2.84 3.53
CA ILE A 10 2.17 1.50 3.23
C ILE A 10 3.28 0.67 2.58
N LEU A 11 3.99 1.21 1.59
CA LEU A 11 5.08 0.48 0.93
C LEU A 11 6.20 0.12 1.92
N LYS A 12 6.62 1.05 2.78
CA LYS A 12 7.62 0.78 3.83
C LYS A 12 7.15 -0.34 4.75
N LEU A 13 5.88 -0.35 5.14
CA LEU A 13 5.32 -1.42 5.97
C LEU A 13 5.34 -2.77 5.24
N ILE A 14 4.99 -2.80 3.95
CA ILE A 14 5.04 -4.01 3.10
C ILE A 14 6.48 -4.54 3.02
N LEU A 15 7.45 -3.67 2.73
CA LEU A 15 8.86 -4.05 2.60
C LEU A 15 9.45 -4.51 3.93
N ASN A 16 9.09 -3.85 5.04
CA ASN A 16 9.53 -4.28 6.37
C ASN A 16 8.97 -5.66 6.69
N HIS A 17 7.69 -5.92 6.44
CA HIS A 17 7.12 -7.25 6.64
C HIS A 17 7.79 -8.31 5.76
N ALA A 18 8.10 -7.98 4.51
CA ALA A 18 8.85 -8.86 3.63
C ALA A 18 10.24 -9.18 4.19
N PHE A 19 10.95 -8.18 4.68
CA PHE A 19 12.25 -8.34 5.33
C PHE A 19 12.16 -9.23 6.58
N GLN A 20 11.22 -8.96 7.48
CA GLN A 20 11.01 -9.77 8.71
C GLN A 20 10.69 -11.24 8.40
N ASN A 21 9.98 -11.49 7.30
CA ASN A 21 9.59 -12.85 6.87
C ASN A 21 10.57 -13.46 5.85
N ASN A 22 11.73 -12.83 5.60
CA ASN A 22 12.73 -13.28 4.62
C ASN A 22 12.15 -13.53 3.21
N LEU A 23 11.13 -12.76 2.82
CA LEU A 23 10.53 -12.85 1.49
C LEU A 23 11.48 -12.24 0.46
N LYS A 24 11.74 -12.98 -0.61
CA LYS A 24 12.53 -12.52 -1.77
C LYS A 24 11.68 -11.70 -2.73
N LYS A 25 10.35 -11.84 -2.68
CA LYS A 25 9.42 -11.07 -3.49
C LYS A 25 8.05 -10.98 -2.83
N VAL A 26 7.44 -9.80 -2.88
CA VAL A 26 6.04 -9.60 -2.52
C VAL A 26 5.17 -9.72 -3.78
N THR A 27 4.16 -10.57 -3.73
CA THR A 27 3.25 -10.84 -4.85
C THR A 27 1.89 -10.20 -4.67
N MET A 28 1.43 -10.01 -3.43
CA MET A 28 0.14 -9.38 -3.15
C MET A 28 0.12 -8.67 -1.80
N ALA A 29 -0.60 -7.55 -1.73
CA ALA A 29 -0.99 -6.88 -0.50
C ALA A 29 -2.49 -6.58 -0.51
N GLU A 30 -3.16 -6.82 0.62
CA GLU A 30 -4.56 -6.44 0.84
C GLU A 30 -4.63 -5.30 1.85
N ILE A 31 -5.31 -4.22 1.47
CA ILE A 31 -5.44 -2.99 2.24
C ILE A 31 -6.93 -2.71 2.43
N GLU A 32 -7.33 -2.41 3.65
CA GLU A 32 -8.61 -1.76 3.91
C GLU A 32 -8.40 -0.25 3.94
N LEU A 33 -9.22 0.50 3.20
CA LEU A 33 -9.13 1.95 3.08
C LEU A 33 -10.43 2.58 3.59
N GLY A 34 -10.36 3.32 4.69
CA GLY A 34 -11.40 4.24 5.13
C GLY A 34 -11.37 5.57 4.38
N SER A 35 -12.13 6.55 4.86
CA SER A 35 -12.13 7.94 4.40
C SER A 35 -10.94 8.70 4.98
N VAL A 36 -9.75 8.41 4.44
CA VAL A 36 -8.50 9.09 4.82
C VAL A 36 -8.41 10.40 4.05
N ILE A 37 -8.35 11.52 4.77
CA ILE A 37 -8.16 12.85 4.20
C ILE A 37 -6.67 13.22 4.28
N GLU A 38 -6.05 13.45 3.13
CA GLU A 38 -4.66 13.87 3.01
C GLU A 38 -4.61 15.19 2.24
N HIS A 39 -4.00 16.21 2.85
CA HIS A 39 -3.89 17.56 2.26
C HIS A 39 -5.21 18.20 1.80
N GLY A 40 -6.33 17.81 2.42
CA GLY A 40 -7.67 18.37 2.16
C GLY A 40 -8.51 17.55 1.19
N ASP A 41 -7.97 16.47 0.62
CA ASP A 41 -8.68 15.57 -0.31
C ASP A 41 -8.76 14.13 0.23
N GLU A 42 -9.85 13.42 -0.07
CA GLU A 42 -9.96 12.00 0.26
C GLU A 42 -9.07 11.17 -0.68
N ILE A 43 -8.28 10.27 -0.10
CA ILE A 43 -7.49 9.31 -0.87
C ILE A 43 -8.43 8.30 -1.54
N SER A 44 -8.44 8.28 -2.87
CA SER A 44 -9.12 7.23 -3.63
C SER A 44 -8.29 5.95 -3.69
N ALA A 45 -8.96 4.80 -3.79
CA ALA A 45 -8.30 3.50 -3.92
C ALA A 45 -7.40 3.46 -5.17
N GLU A 46 -7.87 4.01 -6.29
CA GLU A 46 -7.13 4.03 -7.55
C GLU A 46 -5.84 4.87 -7.44
N ASN A 47 -5.93 6.04 -6.82
CA ASN A 47 -4.76 6.90 -6.61
C ASN A 47 -3.76 6.23 -5.66
N LEU A 48 -4.24 5.61 -4.58
CA LEU A 48 -3.40 4.90 -3.64
C LEU A 48 -2.69 3.70 -4.29
N GLU A 49 -3.41 2.88 -5.06
CA GLU A 49 -2.85 1.76 -5.79
C GLU A 49 -1.78 2.22 -6.79
N PHE A 50 -2.07 3.25 -7.58
CA PHE A 50 -1.14 3.81 -8.54
C PHE A 50 0.14 4.30 -7.87
N ASN A 51 0.00 5.08 -6.79
CA ASN A 51 1.13 5.65 -6.06
C ASN A 51 2.00 4.56 -5.42
N ILE A 52 1.41 3.55 -4.78
CA ILE A 52 2.18 2.42 -4.21
C ILE A 52 2.93 1.68 -5.33
N LYS A 53 2.29 1.38 -6.46
CA LYS A 53 2.97 0.71 -7.59
C LYS A 53 4.09 1.56 -8.18
N MET A 54 3.90 2.87 -8.27
CA MET A 54 4.93 3.79 -8.73
C MET A 54 6.16 3.75 -7.82
N LEU A 55 5.94 3.83 -6.51
CA LEU A 55 7.00 3.80 -5.49
C LEU A 55 7.65 2.41 -5.36
N ALA A 56 6.91 1.33 -5.64
CA ALA A 56 7.41 -0.03 -5.52
C ALA A 56 8.42 -0.42 -6.62
N LYS A 57 8.58 0.39 -7.67
CA LYS A 57 9.56 0.13 -8.74
C LYS A 57 10.96 -0.03 -8.18
N ASN A 58 11.71 -1.00 -8.71
CA ASN A 58 13.04 -1.38 -8.25
C ASN A 58 13.10 -1.90 -6.80
N THR A 59 11.98 -2.39 -6.25
CA THR A 59 11.93 -3.03 -4.92
C THR A 59 11.47 -4.48 -5.00
N LEU A 60 11.51 -5.19 -3.87
CA LEU A 60 10.95 -6.55 -3.71
C LEU A 60 9.44 -6.62 -4.02
N ALA A 61 8.76 -5.46 -4.10
CA ALA A 61 7.33 -5.33 -4.35
C ALA A 61 6.98 -4.75 -5.74
N GLU A 62 7.93 -4.60 -6.67
CA GLU A 62 7.72 -3.93 -7.98
C GLU A 62 6.51 -4.43 -8.79
N ASN A 63 6.14 -5.70 -8.63
CA ASN A 63 5.02 -6.31 -9.34
C ASN A 63 3.92 -6.81 -8.39
N LEU A 64 3.79 -6.20 -7.22
CA LEU A 64 2.75 -6.62 -6.28
C LEU A 64 1.35 -6.33 -6.84
N LYS A 65 0.43 -7.27 -6.61
CA LYS A 65 -0.99 -7.02 -6.78
C LYS A 65 -1.53 -6.34 -5.53
N ILE A 66 -2.17 -5.19 -5.67
CA ILE A 66 -2.81 -4.50 -4.56
C ILE A 66 -4.30 -4.77 -4.63
N LYS A 67 -4.89 -5.20 -3.51
CA LYS A 67 -6.34 -5.32 -3.36
C LYS A 67 -6.78 -4.33 -2.29
N ILE A 68 -7.49 -3.28 -2.70
CA ILE A 68 -8.00 -2.26 -1.80
C ILE A 68 -9.50 -2.49 -1.59
N ASN A 69 -9.90 -2.74 -0.35
CA ASN A 69 -11.30 -2.84 0.04
C ASN A 69 -11.69 -1.55 0.76
N LYS A 70 -12.67 -0.79 0.23
CA LYS A 70 -13.20 0.37 0.95
C LYS A 70 -14.02 -0.08 2.15
N VAL A 71 -13.74 0.49 3.32
CA VAL A 71 -14.44 0.18 4.58
C VAL A 71 -14.92 1.47 5.26
N LYS A 72 -15.82 1.33 6.24
CA LYS A 72 -16.18 2.46 7.12
C LYS A 72 -15.04 2.72 8.11
N GLY A 73 -14.59 3.96 8.20
CA GLY A 73 -13.52 4.40 9.10
C GLY A 73 -12.77 5.60 8.50
N ASP A 74 -11.83 6.16 9.26
CA ASP A 74 -11.04 7.35 8.92
C ASP A 74 -9.54 7.03 8.69
N SER A 75 -9.22 5.75 8.60
CA SER A 75 -7.85 5.21 8.56
C SER A 75 -7.73 4.09 7.52
N TRP A 76 -6.49 3.73 7.14
CA TRP A 76 -6.21 2.51 6.38
C TRP A 76 -5.56 1.44 7.25
N VAL A 77 -5.70 0.17 6.84
CA VAL A 77 -5.09 -0.99 7.52
C VAL A 77 -4.53 -1.96 6.49
N LEU A 78 -3.27 -2.34 6.65
CA LEU A 78 -2.66 -3.42 5.87
C LEU A 78 -3.10 -4.77 6.46
N LYS A 79 -3.96 -5.50 5.74
CA LYS A 79 -4.55 -6.75 6.22
C LYS A 79 -3.70 -7.97 5.96
N LYS A 80 -3.12 -8.04 4.77
CA LYS A 80 -2.45 -9.24 4.31
C LYS A 80 -1.30 -8.90 3.37
N ILE A 81 -0.22 -9.64 3.51
CA ILE A 81 0.89 -9.64 2.56
C ILE A 81 1.13 -11.09 2.16
N GLN A 82 1.39 -11.30 0.88
CA GLN A 82 1.79 -12.58 0.33
C GLN A 82 3.06 -12.40 -0.50
N GLY A 83 3.95 -13.38 -0.42
CA GLY A 83 5.21 -13.37 -1.13
C GLY A 83 5.91 -14.73 -1.08
N LYS A 84 7.07 -14.80 -1.71
CA LYS A 84 7.92 -15.99 -1.82
C LYS A 84 9.38 -15.63 -1.56
#